data_AF-W2X580-F1
#
_entry.id   AF-W2X580-F1
#
_cell.length_a   1.000
_cell.length_b   1.000
_cell.length_c   1.000
_cell.angle_alpha   90.00
_cell.angle_beta   90.00
_cell.angle_gamma   90.00
#
_symmetry.space_group_name_H-M   'P 1'
#
loop_
_entity.id
_entity.type
_entity.pdbx_description
1 polymer ?
#
loop_
_entity_poly.entity_id
_entity_poly.type
_entity_poly.pdbx_seq_one_letter_code
_entity_poly.pdbx_strand_id
1 'polypeptide(L)'
;MTFEQSDEMPRGMNDMYNWFNQFHFSRAVKNTARDFSDAVLLAEILAQLVPAWVQLHNYPSAHRFQQKLSNWETLNREVLTRLKCGISRRHQEDLANSVPGAIELLLIQVKKTV
;
A
#
# COMPACT_ATOMS: atom_id res chain seq x y z
N MET A 1 -4.35 13.43 12.14
CA MET A 1 -2.93 13.32 12.54
C MET A 1 -2.12 13.72 11.33
N THR A 2 -1.67 14.97 11.31
CA THR A 2 -1.02 15.63 10.18
C THR A 2 0.43 15.15 10.16
N PHE A 3 0.85 14.48 9.08
CA PHE A 3 2.27 14.22 8.84
C PHE A 3 2.98 15.57 8.78
N GLU A 4 3.92 15.81 9.70
CA GLU A 4 4.70 17.05 9.72
C GLU A 4 5.52 17.14 8.43
N GLN A 5 5.20 18.15 7.63
CA GLN A 5 5.90 18.48 6.40
C GLN A 5 7.31 18.97 6.75
N SER A 6 8.32 18.14 6.51
CA SER A 6 9.71 18.57 6.46
C SER A 6 10.07 18.96 5.02
N ASP A 7 10.60 20.17 4.87
CA ASP A 7 10.69 21.02 3.66
C ASP A 7 11.54 20.53 2.46
N GLU A 8 11.97 19.26 2.40
CA GLU A 8 12.76 18.76 1.25
C GLU A 8 12.39 17.33 0.84
N MET A 9 11.10 17.05 0.58
CA MET A 9 10.72 15.83 -0.12
C MET A 9 10.85 15.99 -1.65
N PRO A 10 11.45 15.02 -2.37
CA PRO A 10 11.56 15.05 -3.83
C PRO A 10 10.22 15.36 -4.52
N ARG A 11 10.25 16.18 -5.57
CA ARG A 11 9.08 16.55 -6.37
C ARG A 11 8.32 15.30 -6.82
N GLY A 12 7.12 15.09 -6.27
CA GLY A 12 6.27 13.91 -6.50
C GLY A 12 5.84 13.19 -5.21
N MET A 13 6.69 13.18 -4.17
CA MET A 13 6.31 12.59 -2.88
C MET A 13 5.21 13.42 -2.18
N ASN A 14 5.28 14.74 -2.25
CA ASN A 14 4.25 15.60 -1.63
C ASN A 14 2.85 15.36 -2.24
N ASP A 15 2.75 15.21 -3.56
CA ASP A 15 1.48 14.92 -4.24
C ASP A 15 0.95 13.50 -3.92
N MET A 16 1.86 12.54 -3.75
CA MET A 16 1.49 11.20 -3.30
C MET A 16 0.94 11.24 -1.86
N TYR A 17 1.63 11.91 -0.93
CA TYR A 17 1.18 12.03 0.46
C TYR A 17 -0.13 12.82 0.59
N ASN A 18 -0.32 13.88 -0.20
CA ASN A 18 -1.58 14.61 -0.25
C ASN A 18 -2.76 13.75 -0.73
N TRP A 19 -2.53 12.87 -1.71
CA TRP A 19 -3.53 11.90 -2.15
C TRP A 19 -3.77 10.81 -1.11
N PHE A 20 -2.71 10.27 -0.54
CA PHE A 20 -2.76 9.28 0.54
C PHE A 20 -3.56 9.79 1.76
N ASN A 21 -3.40 11.07 2.12
CA ASN A 21 -4.12 11.68 3.25
C ASN A 21 -5.63 11.89 3.01
N GLN A 22 -6.14 11.62 1.80
CA GLN A 22 -7.58 11.68 1.51
C GLN A 22 -8.32 10.42 1.97
N PHE A 23 -7.60 9.32 2.24
CA PHE A 23 -8.19 8.06 2.63
C PHE A 23 -8.37 7.91 4.14
N HIS A 24 -9.37 7.15 4.53
CA HIS A 24 -9.58 6.74 5.91
C HIS A 24 -8.84 5.43 6.20
N PHE A 25 -8.04 5.41 7.27
CA PHE A 25 -7.30 4.23 7.71
C PHE A 25 -7.82 3.74 9.05
N SER A 26 -7.78 2.42 9.25
CA SER A 26 -8.12 1.81 10.54
C SER A 26 -7.12 2.15 11.66
N ARG A 27 -5.91 2.58 11.28
CA ARG A 27 -4.81 2.91 12.19
C ARG A 27 -3.99 4.08 11.67
N ALA A 28 -3.34 4.80 12.59
CA ALA A 28 -2.43 5.87 12.25
C ALA A 28 -1.16 5.32 11.58
N VAL A 29 -0.78 5.91 10.45
CA VAL A 29 0.48 5.58 9.74
C VAL A 29 1.58 6.45 10.32
N LYS A 30 2.69 5.84 10.72
CA LYS A 30 3.88 6.51 11.26
C LYS A 30 5.12 6.21 10.44
N ASN A 31 5.25 4.98 9.97
CA ASN A 31 6.34 4.53 9.11
C ASN A 31 5.73 3.80 7.91
N THR A 32 5.62 4.51 6.78
CA THR A 32 4.93 4.02 5.58
C THR A 32 5.40 2.63 5.17
N ALA A 33 6.71 2.38 5.07
CA ALA A 33 7.25 1.08 4.67
C ALA A 33 6.86 -0.05 5.64
N ARG A 34 6.93 0.19 6.95
CA ARG A 34 6.59 -0.81 7.96
C ARG A 34 5.08 -1.04 8.06
N ASP A 35 4.31 0.03 8.08
CA ASP A 35 2.87 -0.02 8.34
C ASP A 35 2.12 -0.62 7.15
N PHE A 36 2.64 -0.45 5.93
CA PHE A 36 2.10 -1.09 4.73
C PHE A 36 2.61 -2.52 4.50
N SER A 37 3.58 -2.99 5.27
CA SER A 37 4.28 -4.25 4.98
C SER A 37 3.37 -5.49 4.98
N ASP A 38 2.23 -5.46 5.67
CA ASP A 38 1.25 -6.54 5.69
C ASP A 38 0.13 -6.39 4.64
N ALA A 39 0.26 -5.43 3.72
CA ALA A 39 -0.68 -5.08 2.65
C ALA A 39 -2.04 -4.53 3.10
N VAL A 40 -2.36 -4.51 4.40
CA VAL A 40 -3.69 -4.16 4.90
C VAL A 40 -4.04 -2.70 4.59
N LEU A 41 -3.10 -1.77 4.81
CA LEU A 41 -3.35 -0.36 4.52
C LEU A 41 -3.55 -0.09 3.03
N LEU A 42 -2.85 -0.81 2.15
CA LEU A 42 -3.11 -0.70 0.72
C LEU A 42 -4.47 -1.29 0.35
N ALA A 43 -4.86 -2.41 0.97
CA ALA A 43 -6.18 -2.97 0.80
C ALA A 43 -7.28 -1.99 1.24
N GLU A 44 -7.09 -1.23 2.32
CA GLU A 44 -8.03 -0.19 2.78
C GLU A 44 -8.18 0.96 1.76
N ILE A 45 -7.08 1.40 1.15
CA ILE A 45 -7.11 2.39 0.04
C ILE A 45 -7.89 1.82 -1.14
N LEU A 46 -7.55 0.60 -1.56
CA LEU A 46 -8.17 -0.04 -2.71
C LEU A 46 -9.64 -0.37 -2.46
N ALA A 47 -10.05 -0.65 -1.23
CA ALA A 47 -11.46 -0.83 -0.87
C ALA A 47 -12.27 0.47 -0.99
N GLN A 48 -11.65 1.64 -0.78
CA GLN A 48 -12.29 2.94 -0.98
C GLN A 48 -12.36 3.33 -2.47
N LEU A 49 -11.40 2.88 -3.29
CA LEU A 49 -11.34 3.19 -4.72
C LEU A 49 -12.16 2.22 -5.58
N VAL A 50 -12.05 0.91 -5.30
CA VAL A 50 -12.64 -0.20 -6.06
C VAL A 50 -13.27 -1.23 -5.12
N PRO A 51 -14.31 -0.85 -4.34
CA PRO A 51 -14.90 -1.71 -3.30
C PRO A 51 -15.35 -3.08 -3.80
N ALA A 52 -15.77 -3.19 -5.07
CA ALA A 52 -16.22 -4.44 -5.67
C ALA A 52 -15.12 -5.51 -5.80
N TRP A 53 -13.83 -5.12 -5.72
CA TRP A 53 -12.70 -6.04 -5.92
C TRP A 53 -11.98 -6.38 -4.62
N VAL A 54 -12.26 -5.68 -3.52
CA VAL A 54 -11.54 -5.84 -2.26
C VAL A 54 -12.45 -6.37 -1.19
N GLN A 55 -12.08 -7.52 -0.63
CA GLN A 55 -12.73 -8.08 0.55
C GLN A 55 -11.76 -7.98 1.73
N LEU A 56 -11.92 -6.96 2.58
CA LEU A 56 -10.95 -6.64 3.64
C LEU A 56 -10.69 -7.80 4.62
N HIS A 57 -11.66 -8.70 4.82
CA HIS A 57 -11.48 -9.88 5.68
C HIS A 57 -10.42 -10.87 5.17
N ASN A 58 -10.00 -10.78 3.90
CA ASN A 58 -8.93 -11.59 3.32
C ASN A 58 -7.52 -11.10 3.70
N TYR A 59 -7.39 -9.95 4.35
CA TYR A 59 -6.12 -9.32 4.70
C TYR A 59 -6.03 -9.12 6.21
N PRO A 60 -5.85 -10.19 7.00
CA PRO A 60 -5.63 -10.06 8.43
C PRO A 60 -4.29 -9.36 8.68
N SER A 61 -4.21 -8.53 9.73
CA SER A 61 -2.94 -7.90 10.08
C SER A 61 -1.92 -8.97 10.47
N ALA A 62 -0.70 -8.81 9.95
CA ALA A 62 0.31 -9.84 10.02
C ALA A 62 1.68 -9.28 10.41
N HIS A 63 2.38 -10.01 11.27
CA HIS A 63 3.76 -9.67 11.67
C HIS A 63 4.79 -10.63 11.06
N ARG A 64 4.39 -11.88 10.81
CA ARG A 64 5.29 -12.89 10.23
C ARG A 64 5.43 -12.67 8.73
N PHE A 65 6.67 -12.74 8.24
CA PHE A 65 6.98 -12.51 6.83
C PHE A 65 6.10 -13.35 5.87
N GLN A 66 5.93 -14.65 6.13
CA GLN A 66 5.12 -15.50 5.26
C GLN A 66 3.64 -15.09 5.19
N GLN A 67 3.07 -14.59 6.30
CA GLN A 67 1.69 -14.11 6.33
C GLN A 67 1.57 -12.78 5.56
N LYS A 68 2.54 -11.87 5.73
CA LYS A 68 2.62 -10.64 4.95
C LYS A 68 2.71 -10.92 3.45
N LEU A 69 3.57 -11.88 3.07
CA LEU A 69 3.74 -12.27 1.67
C LEU A 69 2.44 -12.87 1.11
N SER A 70 1.75 -13.72 1.87
CA SER A 70 0.44 -14.26 1.48
C SER A 70 -0.62 -13.16 1.27
N ASN A 71 -0.60 -12.11 2.09
CA ASN A 71 -1.48 -10.95 1.91
C ASN A 71 -1.15 -10.22 0.58
N TRP A 72 0.14 -10.00 0.30
CA TRP A 72 0.59 -9.39 -0.96
C TRP A 72 0.25 -10.22 -2.19
N GLU A 73 0.47 -11.54 -2.14
CA GLU A 73 0.11 -12.47 -3.22
C GLU A 73 -1.39 -12.42 -3.52
N THR A 74 -2.21 -12.38 -2.47
CA THR A 74 -3.67 -12.26 -2.59
C THR A 74 -4.08 -10.90 -3.15
N LEU A 75 -3.53 -9.80 -2.64
CA LEU A 75 -3.86 -8.46 -3.12
C LEU A 75 -3.45 -8.28 -4.59
N ASN A 76 -2.30 -8.83 -4.97
CA ASN A 76 -1.82 -8.78 -6.34
C ASN A 76 -2.72 -9.53 -7.32
N ARG A 77 -3.13 -10.74 -6.96
CA ARG A 77 -3.99 -11.61 -7.78
C ARG A 77 -5.40 -11.06 -7.92
N GLU A 78 -6.02 -10.65 -6.81
CA GLU A 78 -7.42 -10.25 -6.77
C GLU A 78 -7.65 -8.81 -7.26
N VAL A 79 -6.67 -7.92 -7.06
CA VAL A 79 -6.88 -6.47 -7.23
C VAL A 79 -5.85 -5.83 -8.15
N LEU A 80 -4.54 -5.89 -7.83
CA LEU A 80 -3.53 -5.10 -8.55
C LEU A 80 -3.41 -5.53 -10.02
N THR A 81 -3.50 -6.83 -10.31
CA THR A 81 -3.47 -7.33 -11.69
C THR A 81 -4.66 -6.82 -12.50
N ARG A 82 -5.85 -6.70 -11.89
CA ARG A 82 -7.05 -6.12 -12.54
C ARG A 82 -6.89 -4.63 -12.80
N LEU A 83 -6.25 -3.92 -11.88
CA LEU A 83 -5.86 -2.52 -12.04
C LEU A 83 -4.70 -2.31 -13.02
N LYS A 84 -4.16 -3.35 -13.67
CA LYS A 84 -2.93 -3.25 -14.51
C LYS A 84 -1.72 -2.69 -13.73
N CYS A 85 -1.72 -2.85 -12.40
CA CYS A 85 -0.63 -2.52 -11.50
C CYS A 85 0.04 -3.77 -10.90
N GLY A 86 -0.05 -4.92 -11.57
CA GLY A 86 0.48 -6.18 -11.05
C GLY A 86 1.96 -6.09 -10.72
N ILE A 87 2.36 -6.68 -9.59
CA ILE A 87 3.72 -6.64 -9.06
C ILE A 87 4.38 -8.03 -9.07
N SER A 88 5.70 -8.05 -9.33
CA SER A 88 6.49 -9.28 -9.34
C SER A 88 6.63 -9.89 -7.96
N ARG A 89 6.97 -11.19 -7.88
CA ARG A 89 7.20 -11.87 -6.59
C ARG A 89 8.30 -11.20 -5.76
N ARG A 90 9.39 -10.79 -6.41
CA ARG A 90 10.48 -10.04 -5.75
C ARG A 90 9.97 -8.73 -5.12
N HIS A 91 9.13 -8.00 -5.84
CA HIS A 91 8.56 -6.75 -5.30
C HIS A 91 7.61 -7.00 -4.13
N GLN A 92 6.83 -8.09 -4.17
CA GLN A 92 6.00 -8.53 -3.04
C GLN A 92 6.87 -8.87 -1.80
N GLU A 93 8.00 -9.54 -2.01
CA GLU A 93 8.97 -9.83 -0.94
C GLU A 93 9.60 -8.54 -0.38
N ASP A 94 9.97 -7.59 -1.23
CA ASP A 94 10.49 -6.28 -0.83
C ASP A 94 9.46 -5.51 0.03
N LEU A 95 8.19 -5.52 -0.37
CA LEU A 95 7.09 -4.90 0.37
C LEU A 95 6.87 -5.59 1.72
N ALA A 96 6.84 -6.92 1.75
CA ALA A 96 6.70 -7.70 2.98
C ALA A 96 7.87 -7.47 3.97
N ASN A 97 9.07 -7.22 3.44
CA ASN A 97 10.27 -6.87 4.21
C ASN A 97 10.37 -5.39 4.58
N SER A 98 9.38 -4.57 4.23
CA SER A 98 9.39 -3.12 4.49
C SER A 98 10.60 -2.41 3.86
N VAL A 99 11.03 -2.84 2.68
CA VAL A 99 12.14 -2.20 1.95
C VAL A 99 11.74 -0.74 1.65
N PRO A 100 12.54 0.26 2.10
CA PRO A 100 12.23 1.67 1.87
C PRO A 100 12.09 1.98 0.37
N GLY A 101 11.06 2.75 0.00
CA GLY A 101 10.79 3.12 -1.39
C GLY A 101 9.90 2.13 -2.15
N ALA A 102 9.83 0.86 -1.73
CA ALA A 102 9.07 -0.16 -2.46
C ALA A 102 7.57 0.14 -2.48
N ILE A 103 7.01 0.62 -1.36
CA ILE A 103 5.60 0.96 -1.25
C ILE A 103 5.29 2.30 -1.91
N GLU A 104 6.19 3.28 -1.80
CA GLU A 104 6.01 4.59 -2.39
C GLU A 104 5.88 4.50 -3.92
N LEU A 105 6.71 3.66 -4.55
CA LEU A 105 6.63 3.38 -5.99
C LEU A 105 5.28 2.75 -6.37
N LEU A 106 4.80 1.79 -5.56
CA LEU A 106 3.51 1.15 -5.82
C LEU A 106 2.35 2.13 -5.65
N LEU A 107 2.36 2.98 -4.62
CA LEU A 107 1.32 3.99 -4.41
C LEU A 107 1.27 5.00 -5.57
N ILE A 108 2.42 5.42 -6.10
CA ILE A 108 2.49 6.28 -7.29
C ILE A 108 1.88 5.56 -8.50
N GLN A 109 2.17 4.27 -8.68
CA GLN A 109 1.62 3.48 -9.79
C GLN A 109 0.09 3.33 -9.67
N VAL A 110 -0.41 3.02 -8.47
CA VAL A 110 -1.86 2.90 -8.20
C VAL A 110 -2.53 4.25 -8.47
N LYS A 111 -2.01 5.35 -7.93
CA LYS A 111 -2.55 6.71 -8.15
C LYS A 111 -2.63 7.10 -9.63
N LYS A 112 -1.68 6.65 -10.47
CA LYS A 112 -1.71 6.93 -11.92
C LYS A 112 -2.77 6.15 -12.68
N THR A 113 -3.27 5.06 -12.08
CA THR A 113 -4.14 4.11 -12.78
C THR A 113 -5.61 4.26 -12.39
N VAL A 114 -5.89 4.88 -11.25
CA VAL A 114 -7.23 5.26 -10.79
C VAL A 114 -7.53 6.70 -11.15
#